data_AF-A0A2U0ULZ0-F1
#
_entry.id   AF-A0A2U0ULZ0-F1
#
_cell.length_a   1.000
_cell.length_b   1.000
_cell.length_c   1.000
_cell.angle_alpha   90.00
_cell.angle_beta   90.00
_cell.angle_gamma   90.00
#
_symmetry.space_group_name_H-M   'P 1'
#
loop_
_entity.id
_entity.type
_entity.pdbx_description
1 polymer ?
#
loop_
_entity_poly.entity_id
_entity_poly.type
_entity_poly.pdbx_seq_one_letter_code
_entity_poly.pdbx_strand_id
1 'polypeptide(L)'
;MKKIINLCALALLAILSMSFSACDYDDVDRATVLNGTWHGSLGQYYTTVYGDGYDEWETEFRFATYDDYSMRGEGVEVDYDPDMWSDFKYYDFNWEVVNGSIYLYYRNGDRLVIRDYQLSDYRLSGILETMDGYEVARLDLGRTSYWPWGNSYAKNTRAGIDAHAGIKRNFKK
;
A
#
# COMPACT_ATOMS: atom_id res chain seq x y z
N MET A 1 -8.82 44.07 25.16
CA MET A 1 -8.33 43.65 23.82
C MET A 1 -7.15 42.67 23.91
N LYS A 2 -5.99 43.01 24.52
CA LYS A 2 -4.84 42.09 24.65
C LYS A 2 -5.15 40.73 25.30
N LYS A 3 -6.01 40.71 26.34
CA LYS A 3 -6.43 39.47 27.02
C LYS A 3 -7.31 38.56 26.14
N ILE A 4 -8.20 39.13 25.32
CA ILE A 4 -9.08 38.38 24.42
C ILE A 4 -8.28 37.82 23.23
N ILE A 5 -7.37 38.63 22.67
CA ILE A 5 -6.45 38.21 21.59
C ILE A 5 -5.56 37.05 22.06
N ASN A 6 -5.03 37.11 23.29
CA ASN A 6 -4.21 36.02 23.84
C ASN A 6 -5.01 34.74 24.08
N LEU A 7 -6.28 34.84 24.54
CA LEU A 7 -7.16 33.68 24.71
C LEU A 7 -7.52 33.02 23.37
N CYS A 8 -7.80 33.80 22.33
CA CYS A 8 -8.04 33.27 20.98
C CYS A 8 -6.78 32.61 20.38
N ALA A 9 -5.60 33.20 20.57
CA ALA A 9 -4.34 32.62 20.09
C ALA A 9 -4.00 31.28 20.77
N LEU A 10 -4.23 31.17 22.08
CA LEU A 10 -4.05 29.91 22.83
C LEU A 10 -5.04 28.83 22.40
N ALA A 11 -6.31 29.19 22.15
CA ALA A 11 -7.31 28.26 21.65
C ALA A 11 -6.97 27.75 20.23
N LEU A 12 -6.51 28.64 19.34
CA LEU A 12 -6.08 28.27 17.98
C LEU A 12 -4.85 27.35 18.01
N LEU A 13 -3.86 27.63 18.86
CA LEU A 13 -2.70 26.77 19.02
C LEU A 13 -3.07 25.38 19.58
N ALA A 14 -4.01 25.32 20.52
CA ALA A 14 -4.52 24.04 21.04
C ALA A 14 -5.24 23.23 19.96
N ILE A 15 -6.12 23.86 19.16
CA ILE A 15 -6.85 23.20 18.07
C ILE A 15 -5.88 22.71 16.98
N LEU A 16 -4.86 23.52 16.64
CA LEU A 16 -3.82 23.13 15.69
C LEU A 16 -3.00 21.94 16.21
N SER A 17 -2.61 21.95 17.49
CA SER A 17 -1.87 20.82 18.07
C SER A 17 -2.69 19.51 18.11
N MET A 18 -4.00 19.59 18.34
CA MET A 18 -4.89 18.41 18.32
C MET A 18 -5.12 17.86 16.91
N SER A 19 -5.09 18.72 15.89
CA SER A 19 -5.31 18.28 14.50
C SER A 19 -4.10 17.56 13.91
N PHE A 20 -2.87 17.94 14.28
CA PHE A 20 -1.66 17.19 13.90
C PHE A 20 -1.62 15.79 14.57
N SER A 21 -1.92 15.70 15.87
CA SER A 21 -1.93 14.41 16.57
C SER A 21 -3.07 13.48 16.15
N ALA A 22 -4.20 14.02 15.70
CA ALA A 22 -5.32 13.21 15.22
C ALA A 22 -5.01 12.52 13.88
N CYS A 23 -4.25 13.18 12.99
CA CYS A 23 -3.80 12.56 11.74
C CYS A 23 -2.81 11.43 12.00
N ASP A 24 -1.83 11.65 12.89
CA ASP A 24 -0.85 10.61 13.26
C ASP A 24 -1.54 9.39 13.90
N TYR A 25 -2.55 9.60 14.75
CA TYR A 25 -3.32 8.50 15.35
C TYR A 25 -4.15 7.72 14.31
N ASP A 26 -4.82 8.41 13.38
CA ASP A 26 -5.56 7.78 12.29
C ASP A 26 -4.62 6.98 11.36
N ASP A 27 -3.44 7.51 11.07
CA ASP A 27 -2.42 6.85 10.24
C ASP A 27 -1.84 5.60 10.92
N VAL A 28 -1.62 5.62 12.25
CA VAL A 28 -1.22 4.44 13.03
C VAL A 28 -2.30 3.35 13.00
N ASP A 29 -3.56 3.72 13.19
CA ASP A 29 -4.68 2.76 13.14
C ASP A 29 -4.80 2.14 11.73
N ARG A 30 -4.69 2.96 10.68
CA ARG A 30 -4.65 2.50 9.28
C ARG A 30 -3.48 1.55 9.02
N ALA A 31 -2.28 1.90 9.46
CA ALA A 31 -1.10 1.04 9.30
C ALA A 31 -1.25 -0.30 10.04
N THR A 32 -1.87 -0.27 11.22
CA THR A 32 -2.20 -1.48 12.01
C THR A 32 -3.17 -2.38 11.26
N VAL A 33 -4.23 -1.81 10.67
CA VAL A 33 -5.17 -2.58 9.84
C VAL A 33 -4.49 -3.06 8.55
N LEU A 34 -3.61 -2.27 7.94
CA LEU A 34 -2.93 -2.61 6.69
C LEU A 34 -2.03 -3.84 6.82
N ASN A 35 -1.46 -4.10 7.99
CA ASN A 35 -0.59 -5.25 8.24
C ASN A 35 -1.29 -6.58 7.89
N GLY A 36 -0.69 -7.33 6.96
CA GLY A 36 -1.24 -8.58 6.45
C GLY A 36 -0.98 -8.79 4.96
N THR A 37 -1.72 -9.75 4.40
CA THR A 37 -1.68 -10.12 2.97
C THR A 37 -3.02 -9.78 2.32
N TRP A 38 -2.94 -9.13 1.16
CA TRP A 38 -4.07 -8.63 0.38
C TRP A 38 -3.98 -9.14 -1.05
N HIS A 39 -5.06 -9.68 -1.59
CA HIS A 39 -5.07 -10.36 -2.87
C HIS A 39 -6.26 -9.95 -3.73
N GLY A 40 -6.03 -9.83 -5.04
CA GLY A 40 -7.06 -9.57 -6.03
C GLY A 40 -6.45 -9.09 -7.35
N SER A 41 -7.29 -8.69 -8.29
CA SER A 41 -6.86 -8.24 -9.61
C SER A 41 -6.64 -6.73 -9.66
N LEU A 42 -5.60 -6.30 -10.37
CA LEU A 42 -5.33 -4.89 -10.69
C LEU A 42 -5.86 -4.46 -12.07
N GLY A 43 -6.54 -5.36 -12.79
CA GLY A 43 -7.18 -5.09 -14.08
C GLY A 43 -6.25 -4.48 -15.13
N GLN A 44 -6.56 -3.27 -15.59
CA GLN A 44 -5.83 -2.57 -16.67
C GLN A 44 -4.32 -2.36 -16.41
N TYR A 45 -3.89 -2.52 -15.15
CA TYR A 45 -2.48 -2.49 -14.75
C TYR A 45 -1.62 -3.44 -15.59
N TYR A 46 -2.06 -4.69 -15.77
CA TYR A 46 -1.25 -5.72 -16.43
C TYR A 46 -1.01 -5.38 -17.91
N THR A 47 -2.04 -4.90 -18.61
CA THR A 47 -1.92 -4.42 -19.99
C THR A 47 -0.96 -3.23 -20.10
N THR A 48 -0.97 -2.33 -19.09
CA THR A 48 -0.13 -1.13 -19.09
C THR A 48 1.33 -1.48 -18.87
N VAL A 49 1.62 -2.32 -17.86
CA VAL A 49 2.98 -2.66 -17.42
C VAL A 49 3.60 -3.77 -18.25
N TYR A 50 2.88 -4.84 -18.54
CA TYR A 50 3.40 -6.04 -19.22
C TYR A 50 3.05 -6.07 -20.71
N GLY A 51 2.01 -5.33 -21.13
CA GLY A 51 1.51 -5.39 -22.51
C GLY A 51 0.56 -6.57 -22.76
N ASP A 52 0.20 -7.29 -21.70
CA ASP A 52 -0.62 -8.50 -21.73
C ASP A 52 -2.04 -8.20 -21.23
N GLY A 53 -3.05 -8.61 -22.00
CA GLY A 53 -4.45 -8.26 -21.76
C GLY A 53 -5.30 -9.37 -21.15
N TYR A 54 -4.71 -10.24 -20.33
CA TYR A 54 -5.46 -11.34 -19.72
C TYR A 54 -6.18 -10.86 -18.45
N ASP A 55 -7.45 -11.20 -18.33
CA ASP A 55 -8.29 -10.80 -17.21
C ASP A 55 -7.98 -11.60 -15.93
N GLU A 56 -7.28 -12.73 -16.05
CA GLU A 56 -7.02 -13.68 -14.96
C GLU A 56 -5.74 -13.41 -14.15
N TRP A 57 -5.04 -12.31 -14.43
CA TRP A 57 -3.91 -11.89 -13.62
C TRP A 57 -4.36 -11.47 -12.22
N GLU A 58 -3.60 -11.90 -11.22
CA GLU A 58 -3.84 -11.59 -9.81
C GLU A 58 -2.56 -11.02 -9.19
N THR A 59 -2.74 -10.07 -8.27
CA THR A 59 -1.66 -9.47 -7.49
C THR A 59 -1.88 -9.77 -6.01
N GLU A 60 -0.78 -10.03 -5.32
CA GLU A 60 -0.72 -10.11 -3.87
C GLU A 60 0.20 -9.02 -3.32
N PHE A 61 -0.34 -8.20 -2.42
CA PHE A 61 0.43 -7.28 -1.61
C PHE A 61 0.59 -7.82 -0.18
N ARG A 62 1.81 -7.83 0.32
CA ARG A 62 2.13 -8.13 1.73
C ARG A 62 2.65 -6.88 2.39
N PHE A 63 2.09 -6.53 3.54
CA PHE A 63 2.55 -5.41 4.36
C PHE A 63 2.91 -5.92 5.75
N ALA A 64 4.15 -5.71 6.16
CA ALA A 64 4.65 -6.01 7.50
C ALA A 64 5.12 -4.72 8.17
N THR A 65 4.54 -4.36 9.31
CA THR A 65 5.01 -3.24 10.13
C THR A 65 6.38 -3.56 10.74
N TYR A 66 7.25 -2.55 10.88
CA TYR A 66 8.55 -2.77 11.53
C TYR A 66 8.44 -2.96 13.04
N ASP A 67 7.47 -2.31 13.68
CA ASP A 67 7.21 -2.35 15.11
C ASP A 67 5.71 -2.18 15.41
N ASP A 68 5.34 -2.40 16.67
CA ASP A 68 3.99 -2.10 17.15
C ASP A 68 3.74 -0.58 17.03
N TYR A 69 2.58 -0.21 16.51
CA TYR A 69 2.20 1.19 16.26
C TYR A 69 3.07 1.92 15.22
N SER A 70 3.78 1.19 14.35
CA SER A 70 4.47 1.78 13.21
C SER A 70 3.51 2.29 12.16
N MET A 71 3.81 3.47 11.61
CA MET A 71 3.20 3.95 10.37
C MET A 71 3.97 3.50 9.12
N ARG A 72 4.92 2.56 9.26
CA ARG A 72 5.85 2.18 8.19
C ARG A 72 6.26 0.72 8.30
N GLY A 73 6.80 0.20 7.21
CA GLY A 73 7.24 -1.17 7.16
C GLY A 73 7.89 -1.57 5.86
N GLU A 74 8.00 -2.88 5.70
CA GLU A 74 8.41 -3.52 4.47
C GLU A 74 7.24 -4.31 3.88
N GLY A 75 7.32 -4.54 2.58
CA GLY A 75 6.30 -5.26 1.86
C GLY A 75 6.78 -5.79 0.54
N VAL A 76 5.92 -6.59 -0.05
CA VAL A 76 6.17 -7.29 -1.30
C VAL A 76 4.91 -7.22 -2.15
N GLU A 77 5.10 -6.98 -3.44
CA GLU A 77 4.10 -7.17 -4.49
C GLU A 77 4.48 -8.41 -5.30
N VAL A 78 3.52 -9.31 -5.49
CA VAL A 78 3.66 -10.51 -6.33
C VAL A 78 2.55 -10.52 -7.37
N ASP A 79 2.92 -10.41 -8.64
CA ASP A 79 2.00 -10.58 -9.76
C ASP A 79 2.09 -12.00 -10.30
N TYR A 80 0.95 -12.68 -10.35
CA TYR A 80 0.81 -14.04 -10.83
C TYR A 80 0.36 -14.06 -12.29
N ASP A 81 1.26 -14.50 -13.17
CA ASP A 81 0.97 -14.70 -14.58
C ASP A 81 0.09 -15.96 -14.76
N PRO A 82 -1.12 -15.83 -15.38
CA PRO A 82 -2.01 -16.96 -15.59
C PRO A 82 -1.48 -17.97 -16.63
N ASP A 83 -0.59 -17.58 -17.53
CA ASP A 83 0.02 -18.45 -18.55
C ASP A 83 1.29 -19.14 -18.04
N MET A 84 1.99 -18.51 -17.10
CA MET A 84 3.26 -19.01 -16.56
C MET A 84 3.16 -19.27 -15.07
N TRP A 85 2.47 -20.35 -14.69
CA TRP A 85 2.17 -20.62 -13.29
C TRP A 85 3.43 -20.64 -12.40
N SER A 86 4.59 -21.06 -12.92
CA SER A 86 5.88 -21.08 -12.22
C SER A 86 6.70 -19.79 -12.26
N ASP A 87 6.30 -18.79 -13.04
CA ASP A 87 6.96 -17.48 -13.13
C ASP A 87 6.04 -16.41 -12.52
N PHE A 88 6.56 -15.66 -11.56
CA PHE A 88 5.83 -14.59 -10.89
C PHE A 88 6.72 -13.36 -10.87
N LYS A 89 6.10 -12.18 -11.03
CA LYS A 89 6.85 -10.92 -10.94
C LYS A 89 6.84 -10.47 -9.49
N TYR A 90 8.02 -10.27 -8.94
CA TYR A 90 8.22 -10.02 -7.52
C TYR A 90 8.89 -8.67 -7.32
N TYR A 91 8.34 -7.85 -6.43
CA TYR A 91 8.85 -6.51 -6.16
C TYR A 91 8.85 -6.21 -4.66
N ASP A 92 10.05 -6.11 -4.09
CA ASP A 92 10.24 -5.58 -2.73
C ASP A 92 9.95 -4.07 -2.68
N PHE A 93 9.29 -3.63 -1.60
CA PHE A 93 9.14 -2.22 -1.28
C PHE A 93 9.20 -1.93 0.22
N ASN A 94 9.56 -0.70 0.55
CA ASN A 94 9.22 -0.12 1.85
C ASN A 94 7.93 0.68 1.71
N TRP A 95 7.18 0.83 2.79
CA TRP A 95 5.94 1.60 2.78
C TRP A 95 5.81 2.49 4.00
N GLU A 96 4.98 3.52 3.88
CA GLU A 96 4.53 4.34 5.01
C GLU A 96 3.10 4.87 4.80
N VAL A 97 2.36 5.04 5.88
CA VAL A 97 1.07 5.72 5.91
C VAL A 97 1.30 7.13 6.45
N VAL A 98 1.05 8.14 5.62
CA VAL A 98 1.24 9.54 5.99
C VAL A 98 0.14 10.39 5.37
N ASN A 99 -0.53 11.19 6.19
CA ASN A 99 -1.64 12.05 5.81
C ASN A 99 -2.73 11.28 5.06
N GLY A 100 -3.12 10.11 5.58
CA GLY A 100 -4.19 9.28 5.03
C GLY A 100 -3.86 8.64 3.67
N SER A 101 -2.59 8.58 3.26
CA SER A 101 -2.14 7.94 2.01
C SER A 101 -1.11 6.85 2.30
N ILE A 102 -1.10 5.77 1.51
CA ILE A 102 -0.10 4.68 1.64
C ILE A 102 0.94 4.87 0.55
N TYR A 103 2.16 5.23 0.89
CA TYR A 103 3.27 5.38 -0.04
C TYR A 103 4.05 4.08 -0.17
N LEU A 104 4.39 3.72 -1.41
CA LEU A 104 5.13 2.50 -1.75
C LEU A 104 6.46 2.87 -2.43
N TYR A 105 7.57 2.49 -1.83
CA TYR A 105 8.93 2.78 -2.27
C TYR A 105 9.63 1.49 -2.68
N TYR A 106 9.53 1.14 -3.96
CA TYR A 106 10.08 -0.11 -4.48
C TYR A 106 11.59 -0.07 -4.60
N ARG A 107 12.23 -1.22 -4.38
CA ARG A 107 13.69 -1.35 -4.49
C ARG A 107 14.22 -1.15 -5.92
N ASN A 108 13.41 -1.39 -6.94
CA ASN A 108 13.74 -1.05 -8.35
C ASN A 108 13.68 0.47 -8.63
N GLY A 109 13.28 1.28 -7.64
CA GLY A 109 13.15 2.72 -7.74
C GLY A 109 11.80 3.21 -8.27
N ASP A 110 10.80 2.34 -8.44
CA ASP A 110 9.41 2.77 -8.63
C ASP A 110 8.87 3.40 -7.35
N ARG A 111 7.97 4.38 -7.52
CA ARG A 111 7.32 5.06 -6.40
C ARG A 111 5.86 5.24 -6.73
N LEU A 112 5.02 4.58 -5.94
CA LEU A 112 3.58 4.60 -6.09
C LEU A 112 2.92 5.06 -4.78
N VAL A 113 1.66 5.45 -4.87
CA VAL A 113 0.86 5.85 -3.74
C VAL A 113 -0.55 5.29 -3.90
N ILE A 114 -1.11 4.77 -2.81
CA ILE A 114 -2.52 4.38 -2.73
C ILE A 114 -3.27 5.55 -2.09
N ARG A 115 -4.20 6.14 -2.84
CA ARG A 115 -5.06 7.26 -2.42
C ARG A 115 -6.52 6.88 -2.45
N ASP A 116 -7.34 7.73 -1.84
CA ASP A 116 -8.80 7.62 -1.81
C ASP A 116 -9.30 6.21 -1.47
N TYR A 117 -8.61 5.58 -0.51
CA TYR A 117 -8.81 4.18 -0.21
C TYR A 117 -9.80 3.95 0.92
N GLN A 118 -10.47 2.80 0.86
CA GLN A 118 -11.20 2.21 1.97
C GLN A 118 -10.41 1.02 2.49
N LEU A 119 -10.22 0.99 3.79
CA LEU A 119 -9.49 -0.07 4.47
C LEU A 119 -10.34 -0.61 5.63
N SER A 120 -10.49 -1.93 5.68
CA SER A 120 -11.17 -2.65 6.75
C SER A 120 -10.45 -3.97 7.05
N ASP A 121 -10.95 -4.75 8.00
CA ASP A 121 -10.35 -6.06 8.32
C ASP A 121 -10.37 -7.06 7.15
N TYR A 122 -11.14 -6.82 6.10
CA TYR A 122 -11.31 -7.78 4.99
C TYR A 122 -11.12 -7.19 3.61
N ARG A 123 -11.06 -5.86 3.46
CA ARG A 123 -10.95 -5.21 2.15
C ARG A 123 -10.01 -4.01 2.15
N LEU A 124 -9.18 -3.93 1.11
CA LEU A 124 -8.38 -2.77 0.74
C LEU A 124 -8.78 -2.41 -0.69
N SER A 125 -9.46 -1.28 -0.87
CA SER A 125 -9.80 -0.75 -2.19
C SER A 125 -9.39 0.71 -2.30
N GLY A 126 -9.05 1.19 -3.50
CA GLY A 126 -8.55 2.56 -3.68
C GLY A 126 -7.93 2.77 -5.05
N ILE A 127 -7.18 3.86 -5.20
CA ILE A 127 -6.51 4.21 -6.45
C ILE A 127 -5.00 4.10 -6.25
N LEU A 128 -4.35 3.27 -7.06
CA LEU A 128 -2.90 3.16 -7.13
C LEU A 128 -2.40 4.13 -8.19
N GLU A 129 -1.57 5.08 -7.80
CA GLU A 129 -1.09 6.15 -8.66
C GLU A 129 0.42 6.28 -8.58
N THR A 130 1.02 6.86 -9.60
CA THR A 130 2.39 7.39 -9.49
C THR A 130 2.40 8.64 -8.60
N MET A 131 3.59 9.02 -8.11
CA MET A 131 3.74 10.20 -7.24
C MET A 131 3.25 11.54 -7.85
N ASP A 132 3.12 11.61 -9.18
CA ASP A 132 2.63 12.80 -9.89
C ASP A 132 1.15 12.71 -10.31
N GLY A 133 0.41 11.70 -9.80
CA GLY A 133 -1.04 11.59 -9.93
C GLY A 133 -1.53 10.86 -11.18
N TYR A 134 -0.65 10.16 -11.90
CA TYR A 134 -1.10 9.25 -12.96
C TYR A 134 -1.69 7.97 -12.34
N GLU A 135 -2.99 7.73 -12.57
CA GLU A 135 -3.70 6.51 -12.17
C GLU A 135 -3.12 5.29 -12.89
N VAL A 136 -2.52 4.39 -12.11
CA VAL A 136 -1.95 3.13 -12.58
C VAL A 136 -3.00 2.02 -12.53
N ALA A 137 -3.74 1.93 -11.42
CA ALA A 137 -4.74 0.89 -11.20
C ALA A 137 -5.81 1.33 -10.22
N ARG A 138 -6.94 0.63 -10.22
CA ARG A 138 -7.91 0.67 -9.12
C ARG A 138 -7.81 -0.64 -8.36
N LEU A 139 -7.59 -0.53 -7.06
CA LEU A 139 -7.42 -1.67 -6.18
C LEU A 139 -8.78 -2.13 -5.67
N ASP A 140 -8.97 -3.45 -5.65
CA ASP A 140 -10.03 -4.10 -4.88
C ASP A 140 -9.51 -5.46 -4.39
N LEU A 141 -8.92 -5.45 -3.20
CA LEU A 141 -8.17 -6.57 -2.65
C LEU A 141 -8.83 -7.09 -1.38
N GLY A 142 -8.97 -8.41 -1.30
CA GLY A 142 -9.42 -9.11 -0.10
C GLY A 142 -8.25 -9.48 0.82
N ARG A 143 -8.43 -9.35 2.14
CA ARG A 143 -7.43 -9.86 3.09
C ARG A 143 -7.43 -11.38 3.08
N THR A 144 -6.26 -11.98 2.88
CA THR A 144 -6.06 -13.43 2.90
C THR A 144 -5.30 -13.91 4.13
N SER A 145 -4.55 -13.02 4.79
CA SER A 145 -3.81 -13.32 6.03
C SER A 145 -3.59 -12.06 6.88
N TYR A 146 -3.62 -12.20 8.20
CA TYR A 146 -3.14 -11.17 9.15
C TYR A 146 -1.62 -11.23 9.33
N TRP A 147 -1.01 -12.36 8.96
CA TRP A 147 0.42 -12.60 9.06
C TRP A 147 1.00 -12.52 7.65
N PRO A 148 1.67 -11.42 7.26
CA PRO A 148 2.14 -11.19 5.89
C PRO A 148 3.09 -12.30 5.39
N TRP A 149 3.82 -12.91 6.31
CA TRP A 149 4.76 -14.02 6.06
C TRP A 149 4.20 -15.39 6.42
N GLY A 150 2.91 -15.47 6.74
CA GLY A 150 2.24 -16.71 7.12
C GLY A 150 1.95 -17.61 5.91
N ASN A 151 2.10 -18.92 6.10
CA ASN A 151 1.83 -19.93 5.07
C ASN A 151 0.33 -20.13 4.76
N SER A 152 -0.57 -19.44 5.46
CA SER A 152 -2.00 -19.78 5.51
C SER A 152 -2.79 -19.46 4.24
N TYR A 153 -2.34 -18.54 3.37
CA TYR A 153 -2.97 -18.33 2.05
C TYR A 153 -2.13 -17.51 1.06
N ALA A 154 -0.86 -17.85 0.90
CA ALA A 154 -0.21 -17.72 -0.41
C ALA A 154 -0.47 -19.06 -1.10
N LYS A 155 -0.82 -19.12 -2.40
CA LYS A 155 -0.84 -20.41 -3.12
C LYS A 155 0.42 -21.18 -2.73
N ASN A 156 0.24 -22.32 -2.07
CA ASN A 156 1.17 -22.97 -1.12
C ASN A 156 2.46 -23.54 -1.78
N THR A 157 3.02 -22.88 -2.79
CA THR A 157 4.13 -23.36 -3.61
C THR A 157 5.10 -22.29 -4.15
N ARG A 158 4.92 -20.96 -4.02
CA ARG A 158 5.67 -20.05 -4.93
C ARG A 158 6.23 -18.73 -4.39
N ALA A 159 6.68 -18.65 -3.14
CA ALA A 159 7.61 -17.60 -2.74
C ALA A 159 8.69 -18.20 -1.84
N GLY A 160 9.62 -18.93 -2.47
CA GLY A 160 10.76 -19.57 -1.81
C GLY A 160 12.07 -18.81 -1.93
N ILE A 161 12.04 -17.56 -2.41
CA ILE A 161 13.25 -16.72 -2.53
C ILE A 161 12.87 -15.31 -2.11
N ASP A 162 13.31 -14.92 -0.92
CA ASP A 162 13.20 -13.56 -0.42
C ASP A 162 14.32 -12.70 -1.03
N ALA A 163 13.93 -11.52 -1.51
CA ALA A 163 14.72 -10.45 -2.14
C ALA A 163 14.92 -10.51 -3.67
N HIS A 164 13.95 -9.96 -4.40
CA HIS A 164 14.15 -9.46 -5.75
C HIS A 164 13.52 -8.06 -5.90
N ALA A 165 14.30 -7.10 -6.39
CA ALA A 165 13.81 -5.74 -6.63
C ALA A 165 12.79 -5.67 -7.78
N GLY A 166 12.73 -6.70 -8.63
CA GLY A 166 12.00 -6.68 -9.89
C GLY A 166 12.63 -5.72 -10.93
N ILE A 167 12.05 -5.68 -12.13
CA ILE A 167 12.47 -4.75 -13.19
C ILE A 167 11.74 -3.42 -12.99
N LYS A 168 12.40 -2.29 -13.24
CA LYS A 168 11.77 -0.97 -13.15
C LYS A 168 10.61 -0.84 -14.15
N ARG A 169 9.43 -0.41 -13.68
CA ARG A 169 8.22 -0.31 -14.51
C ARG A 169 8.05 1.11 -15.06
N ASN A 170 7.68 1.20 -16.34
CA ASN A 170 7.37 2.48 -16.99
C ASN A 170 5.86 2.67 -17.03
N PHE A 171 5.32 3.38 -16.04
CA PHE A 171 3.88 3.64 -15.93
C PHE A 171 3.37 4.72 -16.89
N LYS A 172 4.28 5.50 -17.48
CA LYS A 172 3.97 6.49 -18.53
C LYS A 172 4.54 5.96 -19.85
N LYS A 173 3.65 5.64 -20.79
CA LYS A 173 4.00 5.46 -22.20
C LYS A 173 3.78 6.78 -22.92
#